data_AF-A0A2Z6EWF3-F1
#
_entry.id   AF-A0A2Z6EWF3-F1
#
_cell.length_a   1.000
_cell.length_b   1.000
_cell.length_c   1.000
_cell.angle_alpha   90.00
_cell.angle_beta   90.00
_cell.angle_gamma   90.00
#
_symmetry.space_group_name_H-M   'P 1'
#
loop_
_entity.id
_entity.type
_entity.pdbx_description
1 polymer ?
#
loop_
_entity_poly.entity_id
_entity_poly.type
_entity_poly.pdbx_seq_one_letter_code
_entity_poly.pdbx_strand_id
1 'polypeptide(L)'
;MVNIKVTQADERTVKALSAHESVLAWNEIADALAPNGIPGEMLAEALTPLNERLEDSAAITEWAQVVVTKDMQVQAGGRSYALLSESEKWRVDAMLAEAISYLSKIKLLVLDRFDVLDLKGREGLLAWLDILAQGGEIDTALIFGTLKALPQSFSQNIETHWLENGVIVQLKEAA
;
A
#
# COMPACT_ATOMS: atom_id res chain seq x y z
N MET A 1 41.14 52.37 30.71
CA MET A 1 40.67 50.99 30.94
C MET A 1 39.16 50.79 30.76
N VAL A 2 38.31 51.80 31.03
CA VAL A 2 36.83 51.68 30.91
C VAL A 2 36.35 51.55 29.45
N ASN A 3 36.91 52.33 28.50
CA ASN A 3 36.48 52.28 27.08
C ASN A 3 36.69 50.92 26.40
N ILE A 4 37.78 50.22 26.68
CA ILE A 4 38.12 48.94 26.01
C ILE A 4 37.10 47.84 26.36
N LYS A 5 36.58 47.84 27.59
CA LYS A 5 35.58 46.85 28.03
C LYS A 5 34.21 47.08 27.40
N VAL A 6 33.82 48.33 27.17
CA VAL A 6 32.56 48.69 26.50
C VAL A 6 32.61 48.24 25.04
N THR A 7 33.71 48.53 24.32
CA THR A 7 33.88 48.10 22.93
C THR A 7 33.87 46.58 22.78
N GLN A 8 34.50 45.84 23.71
CA GLN A 8 34.45 44.37 23.73
C GLN A 8 33.05 43.82 24.01
N ALA A 9 32.22 44.52 24.79
CA ALA A 9 30.84 44.11 25.06
C ALA A 9 29.94 44.31 23.82
N ASP A 10 30.12 45.42 23.11
CA ASP A 10 29.39 45.71 21.86
C ASP A 10 29.76 44.70 20.77
N GLU A 11 31.06 44.41 20.58
CA GLU A 11 31.53 43.39 19.64
C GLU A 11 30.98 41.98 19.96
N ARG A 12 30.91 41.63 21.25
CA ARG A 12 30.30 40.36 21.68
C ARG A 12 28.82 40.31 21.39
N THR A 13 28.11 41.43 21.56
CA THR A 13 26.68 41.54 21.29
C THR A 13 26.39 41.36 19.79
N VAL A 14 27.18 42.00 18.93
CA VAL A 14 27.08 41.84 17.47
C VAL A 14 27.37 40.39 17.04
N LYS A 15 28.43 39.78 17.58
CA LYS A 15 28.76 38.37 17.30
C LYS A 15 27.67 37.42 17.78
N ALA A 16 27.11 37.67 18.96
CA ALA A 16 26.02 36.86 19.50
C ALA A 16 24.75 36.96 18.65
N LEU A 17 24.42 38.17 18.16
CA LEU A 17 23.29 38.38 17.26
C LEU A 17 23.49 37.62 15.94
N SER A 18 24.64 37.78 15.29
CA SER A 18 24.94 37.06 14.04
C SER A 18 24.93 35.53 14.21
N ALA A 19 25.46 35.03 15.33
CA ALA A 19 25.39 33.61 15.66
C ALA A 19 23.94 33.15 15.89
N HIS A 20 23.12 33.97 16.55
CA HIS A 20 21.70 33.69 16.76
C HIS A 20 20.93 33.64 15.44
N GLU A 21 21.10 34.62 14.56
CA GLU A 21 20.50 34.63 13.22
C GLU A 21 20.91 33.39 12.40
N SER A 22 22.18 33.00 12.49
CA SER A 22 22.66 31.78 11.83
C SER A 22 21.97 30.53 12.39
N VAL A 23 21.84 30.42 13.72
CA VAL A 23 21.13 29.30 14.36
C VAL A 23 19.66 29.27 13.96
N LEU A 24 18.99 30.42 13.87
CA LEU A 24 17.60 30.49 13.40
C LEU A 24 17.47 29.95 11.98
N ALA A 25 18.34 30.37 11.06
CA ALA A 25 18.33 29.86 9.69
C ALA A 25 18.59 28.33 9.64
N TRP A 26 19.50 27.81 10.47
CA TRP A 26 19.73 26.37 10.55
C TRP A 26 18.54 25.60 11.13
N ASN A 27 17.81 26.19 12.08
CA ASN A 27 16.60 25.58 12.63
C ASN A 27 15.49 25.51 11.58
N GLU A 28 15.29 26.55 10.77
CA GLU A 28 14.32 26.51 9.67
C GLU A 28 14.65 25.41 8.65
N ILE A 29 15.93 25.24 8.31
CA ILE A 29 16.39 24.13 7.45
C ILE A 29 16.16 22.78 8.13
N ALA A 30 16.43 22.67 9.43
CA ALA A 30 16.24 21.44 10.18
C ALA A 30 14.76 21.03 10.24
N ASP A 31 13.85 22.00 10.47
CA ASP A 31 12.41 21.79 10.47
C ASP A 31 11.91 21.39 9.08
N ALA A 32 12.42 22.03 8.02
CA ALA A 32 12.08 21.67 6.64
C ALA A 32 12.53 20.25 6.25
N LEU A 33 13.65 19.78 6.79
CA LEU A 33 14.20 18.44 6.54
C LEU A 33 13.72 17.37 7.53
N ALA A 34 12.92 17.75 8.54
CA ALA A 34 12.35 16.80 9.48
C ALA A 34 11.38 15.83 8.78
N PRO A 35 11.05 14.66 9.38
CA PRO A 35 10.12 13.70 8.79
C PRO A 35 8.73 14.27 8.46
N ASN A 36 8.30 15.30 9.20
CA ASN A 36 7.06 16.03 9.00
C ASN A 36 7.21 17.31 8.16
N GLY A 37 8.41 17.58 7.63
CA GLY A 37 8.68 18.69 6.70
C GLY A 37 8.53 18.26 5.24
N ILE A 38 9.33 18.87 4.36
CA ILE A 38 9.29 18.67 2.89
C ILE A 38 9.33 17.18 2.52
N PRO A 39 10.20 16.32 3.11
CA PRO A 39 10.21 14.90 2.76
C PRO A 39 8.87 14.19 3.03
N GLY A 40 8.20 14.53 4.13
CA GLY A 40 6.91 13.96 4.50
C GLY A 40 5.78 14.42 3.56
N GLU A 41 5.81 15.69 3.15
CA GLU A 41 4.88 16.24 2.15
C GLU A 41 5.05 15.56 0.79
N MET A 42 6.30 15.42 0.32
CA MET A 42 6.62 14.72 -0.91
C MET A 42 6.18 13.25 -0.88
N LEU A 43 6.37 12.57 0.26
CA LEU A 43 5.93 11.19 0.43
C LEU A 43 4.39 11.09 0.39
N ALA A 44 3.68 12.00 1.07
CA ALA A 44 2.23 12.04 1.03
C ALA A 44 1.70 12.26 -0.39
N GLU A 45 2.32 13.18 -1.14
CA GLU A 45 2.00 13.40 -2.55
C GLU A 45 2.23 12.13 -3.38
N ALA A 46 3.39 11.48 -3.21
CA ALA A 46 3.75 10.25 -3.92
C ALA A 46 2.84 9.05 -3.58
N LEU A 47 2.21 9.04 -2.40
CA LEU A 47 1.22 8.03 -2.01
C LEU A 47 -0.16 8.26 -2.62
N THR A 48 -0.43 9.44 -3.19
CA THR A 48 -1.74 9.77 -3.78
C THR A 48 -2.19 8.74 -4.82
N PRO A 49 -1.40 8.41 -5.86
CA PRO A 49 -1.83 7.45 -6.88
C PRO A 49 -2.05 6.03 -6.32
N LEU A 50 -1.31 5.67 -5.27
CA LEU A 50 -1.50 4.39 -4.60
C LEU A 50 -2.82 4.35 -3.84
N ASN A 51 -3.11 5.37 -3.04
CA ASN A 51 -4.33 5.43 -2.24
C ASN A 51 -5.59 5.59 -3.11
N GLU A 52 -5.52 6.34 -4.21
CA GLU A 52 -6.61 6.40 -5.21
C GLU A 52 -6.89 5.00 -5.79
N ARG A 53 -5.83 4.25 -6.15
CA ARG A 53 -5.99 2.89 -6.67
C ARG A 53 -6.61 1.92 -5.66
N LEU A 54 -6.23 2.05 -4.38
CA LEU A 54 -6.79 1.25 -3.30
C LEU A 54 -8.26 1.60 -3.03
N GLU A 55 -8.64 2.87 -3.20
CA GLU A 55 -10.03 3.32 -3.13
C GLU A 55 -10.89 2.70 -4.24
N ASP A 56 -10.41 2.71 -5.48
CA ASP A 56 -11.10 2.06 -6.61
C ASP A 56 -11.34 0.57 -6.34
N SER A 57 -10.31 -0.12 -5.85
CA SER A 57 -10.40 -1.56 -5.51
C SER A 57 -11.42 -1.82 -4.40
N ALA A 58 -11.49 -0.94 -3.39
CA ALA A 58 -12.50 -1.02 -2.33
C ALA A 58 -13.91 -0.78 -2.86
N ALA A 59 -14.09 0.15 -3.80
CA ALA A 59 -15.37 0.41 -4.42
C ALA A 59 -15.88 -0.79 -5.25
N ILE A 60 -14.99 -1.48 -5.96
CA ILE A 60 -15.35 -2.67 -6.78
C ILE A 60 -15.70 -3.87 -5.89
N THR A 61 -14.91 -4.11 -4.84
CA THR A 61 -15.02 -5.32 -4.01
C THR A 61 -16.01 -5.19 -2.84
N GLU A 62 -16.40 -3.96 -2.50
CA GLU A 62 -17.06 -3.61 -1.23
C GLU A 62 -16.26 -4.00 0.02
N TRP A 63 -14.95 -4.27 -0.11
CA TRP A 63 -14.09 -4.55 1.03
C TRP A 63 -13.73 -3.25 1.77
N ALA A 64 -13.15 -3.40 2.97
CA ALA A 64 -12.70 -2.25 3.74
C ALA A 64 -11.63 -1.47 2.97
N GLN A 65 -11.81 -0.14 2.85
CA GLN A 65 -10.85 0.74 2.18
C GLN A 65 -9.47 0.62 2.83
N VAL A 66 -8.47 0.32 2.00
CA VAL A 66 -7.07 0.24 2.38
C VAL A 66 -6.43 1.60 2.19
N VAL A 67 -5.67 2.06 3.18
CA VAL A 67 -4.95 3.33 3.13
C VAL A 67 -3.53 3.13 3.63
N VAL A 68 -2.56 3.62 2.86
CA VAL A 68 -1.19 3.81 3.32
C VAL A 68 -1.05 5.25 3.79
N THR A 69 -0.85 5.46 5.09
CA THR A 69 -0.73 6.79 5.67
C THR A 69 0.63 7.43 5.33
N LYS A 70 0.74 8.75 5.51
CA LYS A 70 2.01 9.49 5.39
C LYS A 70 3.14 8.95 6.28
N ASP A 71 2.79 8.28 7.37
CA ASP A 71 3.74 7.63 8.30
C ASP A 71 4.06 6.17 7.90
N MET A 72 3.76 5.80 6.64
CA MET A 72 3.93 4.47 6.06
C MET A 72 3.23 3.35 6.84
N GLN A 73 2.10 3.67 7.47
CA GLN A 73 1.28 2.69 8.17
C GLN A 73 0.14 2.23 7.26
N VAL A 74 -0.10 0.92 7.21
CA VAL A 74 -1.22 0.33 6.49
C VAL A 74 -2.43 0.23 7.42
N GLN A 75 -3.58 0.70 6.95
CA GLN A 75 -4.86 0.62 7.64
C GLN A 75 -5.94 0.09 6.71
N ALA A 76 -6.95 -0.56 7.27
CA ALA A 76 -8.15 -0.99 6.55
C ALA A 76 -9.41 -0.65 7.33
N GLY A 77 -10.31 0.12 6.73
CA GLY A 77 -11.54 0.59 7.39
C GLY A 77 -11.26 1.30 8.73
N GLY A 78 -10.19 2.10 8.76
CA GLY A 78 -9.75 2.86 9.95
C GLY A 78 -9.04 2.04 11.04
N ARG A 79 -8.81 0.75 10.84
CA ARG A 79 -8.07 -0.11 11.79
C ARG A 79 -6.66 -0.35 11.31
N SER A 80 -5.70 -0.37 12.24
CA SER A 80 -4.32 -0.76 11.95
C SER A 80 -4.25 -2.19 11.43
N TYR A 81 -3.40 -2.44 10.42
CA TYR A 81 -3.17 -3.77 9.84
C TYR A 81 -2.94 -4.85 10.90
N ALA A 82 -2.19 -4.54 11.96
CA ALA A 82 -1.88 -5.50 13.03
C ALA A 82 -3.13 -6.06 13.73
N LEU A 83 -4.20 -5.27 13.81
CA LEU A 83 -5.46 -5.59 14.49
C LEU A 83 -6.47 -6.33 13.60
N LEU A 84 -6.15 -6.52 12.32
CA LEU A 84 -7.02 -7.20 11.37
C LEU A 84 -6.96 -8.72 11.55
N SER A 85 -8.09 -9.38 11.27
CA SER A 85 -8.16 -10.84 11.14
C SER A 85 -7.33 -11.34 9.95
N GLU A 86 -7.08 -12.64 9.89
CA GLU A 86 -6.25 -13.23 8.82
C GLU A 86 -6.84 -12.99 7.42
N SER A 87 -8.16 -13.13 7.27
CA SER A 87 -8.84 -12.88 5.98
C SER A 87 -8.85 -11.39 5.62
N GLU A 88 -8.96 -10.49 6.60
CA GLU A 88 -8.84 -9.05 6.37
C GLU A 88 -7.41 -8.66 5.95
N LYS A 89 -6.37 -9.20 6.61
CA LYS A 89 -4.98 -9.00 6.21
C LYS A 89 -4.73 -9.46 4.79
N TRP A 90 -5.23 -10.65 4.45
CA TRP A 90 -5.12 -11.19 3.09
C TRP A 90 -5.74 -10.27 2.04
N ARG A 91 -6.94 -9.72 2.30
CA ARG A 91 -7.60 -8.76 1.39
C ARG A 91 -6.78 -7.48 1.23
N VAL A 92 -6.22 -6.97 2.32
CA VAL A 92 -5.32 -5.81 2.29
C VAL A 92 -4.09 -6.09 1.44
N ASP A 93 -3.44 -7.23 1.66
CA ASP A 93 -2.23 -7.62 0.94
C ASP A 93 -2.53 -7.82 -0.56
N ALA A 94 -3.68 -8.39 -0.91
CA ALA A 94 -4.12 -8.54 -2.29
C ALA A 94 -4.33 -7.19 -2.99
N MET A 95 -5.00 -6.23 -2.34
CA MET A 95 -5.18 -4.87 -2.88
C MET A 95 -3.87 -4.12 -3.03
N LEU A 96 -2.96 -4.24 -2.05
CA LEU A 96 -1.64 -3.65 -2.13
C LEU A 96 -0.82 -4.25 -3.29
N ALA A 97 -0.82 -5.57 -3.42
CA ALA A 97 -0.11 -6.25 -4.50
C ALA A 97 -0.64 -5.85 -5.88
N GLU A 98 -1.97 -5.74 -6.02
CA GLU A 98 -2.60 -5.26 -7.24
C GLU A 98 -2.23 -3.82 -7.55
N ALA A 99 -2.36 -2.91 -6.58
CA ALA A 99 -2.04 -1.49 -6.78
C ALA A 99 -0.57 -1.30 -7.18
N ILE A 100 0.35 -2.05 -6.57
CA ILE A 100 1.77 -2.06 -6.95
C ILE A 100 1.94 -2.59 -8.37
N SER A 101 1.28 -3.68 -8.75
CA SER A 101 1.33 -4.25 -10.10
C SER A 101 0.83 -3.24 -11.16
N TYR A 102 -0.25 -2.52 -10.84
CA TYR A 102 -0.83 -1.49 -11.71
C TYR A 102 0.09 -0.28 -11.88
N LEU A 103 0.66 0.23 -10.79
CA LEU A 103 1.56 1.39 -10.83
C LEU A 103 2.89 1.05 -11.51
N SER A 104 3.41 -0.16 -11.28
CA SER A 104 4.64 -0.65 -11.91
C SER A 104 4.46 -1.13 -13.35
N LYS A 105 3.22 -1.23 -13.85
CA LYS A 105 2.86 -1.72 -15.20
C LYS A 105 3.30 -3.16 -15.46
N ILE A 106 3.50 -3.95 -14.41
CA ILE A 106 3.84 -5.37 -14.52
C ILE A 106 2.62 -6.19 -14.97
N LYS A 107 1.42 -5.80 -14.53
CA LYS A 107 0.13 -6.45 -14.89
C LYS A 107 0.03 -7.95 -14.56
N LEU A 108 0.92 -8.45 -13.70
CA LEU A 108 0.90 -9.81 -13.17
C LEU A 108 0.53 -9.73 -11.70
N LEU A 109 -0.39 -10.60 -11.27
CA LEU A 109 -0.75 -10.77 -9.87
C LEU A 109 -0.64 -12.24 -9.48
N VAL A 110 -0.07 -12.50 -8.30
CA VAL A 110 0.09 -13.85 -7.76
C VAL A 110 -0.39 -13.86 -6.32
N LEU A 111 -1.46 -14.58 -6.05
CA LEU A 111 -2.11 -14.63 -4.74
C LEU A 111 -2.18 -16.09 -4.25
N ASP A 112 -1.58 -16.36 -3.09
CA ASP A 112 -1.64 -17.68 -2.44
C ASP A 112 -2.55 -17.66 -1.22
N ARG A 113 -3.07 -18.83 -0.84
CA ARG A 113 -4.01 -19.04 0.27
C ARG A 113 -5.34 -18.30 0.14
N PHE A 114 -5.89 -18.18 -1.08
CA PHE A 114 -7.20 -17.55 -1.27
C PHE A 114 -8.34 -18.27 -0.52
N ASP A 115 -8.13 -19.53 -0.13
CA ASP A 115 -9.07 -20.32 0.67
C ASP A 115 -9.28 -19.77 2.10
N VAL A 116 -8.47 -18.82 2.57
CA VAL A 116 -8.71 -18.07 3.81
C VAL A 116 -9.99 -17.21 3.74
N LEU A 117 -10.42 -16.86 2.53
CA LEU A 117 -11.66 -16.13 2.31
C LEU A 117 -12.87 -17.04 2.49
N ASP A 118 -13.95 -16.47 3.00
CA ASP A 118 -15.29 -17.06 2.98
C ASP A 118 -15.89 -17.01 1.57
N LEU A 119 -17.06 -17.65 1.38
CA LEU A 119 -17.70 -17.72 0.05
C LEU A 119 -17.94 -16.33 -0.56
N LYS A 120 -18.46 -15.38 0.23
CA LYS A 120 -18.68 -14.00 -0.23
C LYS A 120 -17.36 -13.32 -0.60
N GLY A 121 -16.32 -13.47 0.22
CA GLY A 121 -14.99 -12.93 -0.09
C GLY A 121 -14.40 -13.48 -1.38
N ARG A 122 -14.57 -14.79 -1.64
CA ARG A 122 -14.09 -15.42 -2.88
C ARG A 122 -14.83 -14.92 -4.11
N GLU A 123 -16.16 -14.77 -4.01
CA GLU A 123 -16.97 -14.18 -5.08
C GLU A 123 -16.51 -12.76 -5.40
N GLY A 124 -16.33 -11.91 -4.37
CA GLY A 124 -15.82 -10.55 -4.55
C GLY A 124 -14.42 -10.49 -5.16
N LEU A 125 -13.52 -11.40 -4.77
CA LEU A 125 -12.18 -11.50 -5.37
C LEU A 125 -12.25 -11.81 -6.87
N LEU A 126 -13.02 -12.83 -7.24
CA LEU A 126 -13.10 -13.27 -8.64
C LEU A 126 -13.80 -12.21 -9.51
N ALA A 127 -14.84 -11.57 -9.01
CA ALA A 127 -15.51 -10.47 -9.71
C ALA A 127 -14.57 -9.28 -9.93
N TRP A 128 -13.79 -8.91 -8.91
CA TRP A 128 -12.80 -7.84 -9.01
C TRP A 128 -11.72 -8.15 -10.05
N LEU A 129 -11.15 -9.35 -10.04
CA LEU A 129 -10.14 -9.74 -11.03
C LEU A 129 -10.70 -9.81 -12.45
N ASP A 130 -11.95 -10.26 -12.63
CA ASP A 130 -12.60 -10.26 -13.94
C ASP A 130 -12.81 -8.84 -14.47
N ILE A 131 -13.22 -7.89 -13.61
CA ILE A 131 -13.33 -6.46 -13.96
C ILE A 131 -11.97 -5.88 -14.37
N LEU A 132 -10.92 -6.15 -13.59
CA LEU A 132 -9.57 -5.67 -13.90
C LEU A 132 -9.04 -6.25 -15.23
N ALA A 133 -9.32 -7.53 -15.51
CA ALA A 133 -8.93 -8.18 -16.76
C ALA A 133 -9.68 -7.58 -17.95
N GLN A 134 -11.00 -7.35 -17.83
CA GLN A 134 -11.81 -6.69 -18.86
C GLN A 134 -11.35 -5.25 -19.14
N GLY A 135 -10.90 -4.53 -18.10
CA GLY A 135 -10.30 -3.20 -18.23
C GLY A 135 -8.89 -3.20 -18.83
N GLY A 136 -8.28 -4.37 -19.05
CA GLY A 136 -6.89 -4.50 -19.50
C GLY A 136 -5.86 -4.02 -18.48
N GLU A 137 -6.25 -3.99 -17.20
CA GLU A 137 -5.44 -3.48 -16.10
C GLU A 137 -4.51 -4.57 -15.55
N ILE A 138 -4.94 -5.83 -15.67
CA ILE A 138 -4.12 -7.02 -15.46
C ILE A 138 -4.10 -7.87 -16.74
N ASP A 139 -2.95 -8.47 -17.03
CA ASP A 139 -2.80 -9.42 -18.13
C ASP A 139 -2.88 -10.86 -17.62
N THR A 140 -2.46 -11.10 -16.36
CA THR A 140 -2.50 -12.44 -15.74
C THR A 140 -2.65 -12.34 -14.23
N ALA A 141 -3.59 -13.12 -13.66
CA ALA A 141 -3.70 -13.36 -12.24
C ALA A 141 -3.62 -14.86 -11.95
N LEU A 142 -2.68 -15.26 -11.08
CA LEU A 142 -2.54 -16.63 -10.59
C LEU A 142 -3.05 -16.68 -9.15
N ILE A 143 -4.04 -17.53 -8.90
CA ILE A 143 -4.67 -17.67 -7.58
C ILE A 143 -4.50 -19.11 -7.12
N PHE A 144 -3.93 -19.29 -5.93
CA PHE A 144 -3.68 -20.59 -5.32
C PHE A 144 -4.43 -20.74 -4.01
N GLY A 145 -5.01 -21.92 -3.80
CA GLY A 145 -5.68 -22.25 -2.56
C GLY A 145 -6.16 -23.69 -2.52
N THR A 146 -6.51 -24.14 -1.33
CA THR A 146 -6.98 -25.51 -1.10
C THR A 146 -8.50 -25.56 -1.09
N LEU A 147 -9.08 -26.29 -2.04
CA LEU A 147 -10.53 -26.49 -2.13
C LEU A 147 -10.90 -27.97 -2.01
N LYS A 148 -12.18 -28.26 -1.77
CA LYS A 148 -12.70 -29.64 -1.73
C LYS A 148 -13.08 -30.19 -3.10
N ALA A 149 -13.29 -29.30 -4.07
CA ALA A 149 -13.67 -29.60 -5.44
C ALA A 149 -13.20 -28.47 -6.35
N LEU A 150 -13.17 -28.72 -7.65
CA LEU A 150 -12.89 -27.67 -8.63
C LEU A 150 -14.01 -26.61 -8.55
N PRO A 151 -13.68 -25.33 -8.34
CA PRO A 151 -14.67 -24.28 -8.44
C PRO A 151 -15.18 -24.24 -9.89
N GLN A 152 -16.49 -24.10 -10.04
CA GLN A 152 -17.08 -23.84 -11.37
C GLN A 152 -16.46 -22.55 -11.92
N SER A 153 -16.09 -22.56 -13.19
CA SER A 153 -15.59 -21.34 -13.84
C SER A 153 -16.69 -20.28 -13.83
N PHE A 154 -16.35 -19.09 -13.33
CA PHE A 154 -17.30 -17.99 -13.14
C PHE A 154 -17.36 -17.05 -14.36
N SER A 155 -16.34 -17.04 -15.22
CA SER A 155 -16.28 -16.21 -16.43
C SER A 155 -15.39 -16.84 -17.51
N GLN A 156 -15.50 -16.37 -18.76
CA GLN A 156 -14.64 -16.83 -19.86
C GLN A 156 -13.15 -16.53 -19.64
N ASN A 157 -12.82 -15.61 -18.72
CA ASN A 157 -11.45 -15.21 -18.43
C ASN A 157 -10.79 -16.06 -17.33
N ILE A 158 -11.55 -16.95 -16.68
CA ILE A 158 -11.08 -17.74 -15.54
C ILE A 158 -10.98 -19.21 -15.95
N GLU A 159 -9.76 -19.70 -16.04
CA GLU A 159 -9.46 -21.13 -16.16
C GLU A 159 -9.05 -21.69 -14.79
N THR A 160 -9.56 -22.88 -14.46
CA THR A 160 -9.29 -23.54 -13.19
C THR A 160 -8.54 -24.84 -13.42
N HIS A 161 -7.43 -25.02 -12.70
CA HIS A 161 -6.61 -26.22 -12.75
C HIS A 161 -6.52 -26.88 -11.38
N TRP A 162 -6.57 -28.21 -11.34
CA TRP A 162 -6.30 -28.97 -10.11
C TRP A 162 -4.87 -29.48 -10.12
N LEU A 163 -4.16 -29.29 -9.01
CA LEU A 163 -2.80 -29.80 -8.83
C LEU A 163 -2.80 -31.00 -7.89
N GLU A 164 -2.16 -32.08 -8.33
CA GLU A 164 -1.90 -33.28 -7.52
C GLU A 164 -0.43 -33.67 -7.68
N ASN A 165 0.32 -33.85 -6.58
CA ASN A 165 1.75 -34.19 -6.60
C ASN A 165 2.62 -33.29 -7.52
N GLY A 166 2.27 -31.99 -7.61
CA GLY A 166 3.02 -31.01 -8.40
C GLY A 166 2.72 -31.02 -9.90
N VAL A 167 1.71 -31.76 -10.35
CA VAL A 167 1.27 -31.77 -11.76
C VAL A 167 -0.21 -31.40 -11.89
N ILE A 168 -0.56 -30.74 -12.99
CA ILE A 168 -1.96 -30.45 -13.32
C ILE A 168 -2.65 -31.75 -13.74
N VAL A 169 -3.77 -32.08 -13.09
CA VAL A 169 -4.58 -33.27 -13.39
C VAL A 169 -5.99 -32.86 -13.80
N GLN A 170 -6.59 -33.63 -14.72
CA GLN A 170 -8.00 -33.45 -15.08
C GLN A 170 -8.87 -34.10 -13.99
N LEU A 171 -9.62 -33.28 -13.26
CA LEU A 171 -10.66 -33.77 -12.36
C LEU A 171 -11.78 -34.40 -13.20
N LYS A 172 -11.98 -35.72 -13.07
CA LYS A 172 -13.23 -36.35 -13.51
C LYS A 172 -14.35 -35.79 -12.65
N GLU A 173 -15.40 -35.27 -13.27
CA GLU A 173 -16.63 -34.87 -12.58
C GLU A 173 -17.04 -36.00 -11.63
N ALA A 174 -17.26 -35.66 -10.36
CA ALA A 174 -17.77 -36.62 -9.38
C ALA A 174 -19.17 -37.07 -9.85
N ALA A 175 -19.31 -38.37 -10.09
CA ALA A 175 -20.57 -39.04 -10.44
C ALA A 175 -21.61 -38.96 -9.31
#